data_AF-A0A5B9W449-F1
#
_entry.id   AF-A0A5B9W449-F1
#
_cell.length_a   1.000
_cell.length_b   1.000
_cell.length_c   1.000
_cell.angle_alpha   90.00
_cell.angle_beta   90.00
_cell.angle_gamma   90.00
#
_symmetry.space_group_name_H-M   'P 1'
#
loop_
_entity.id
_entity.type
_entity.pdbx_description
1 polymer ?
#
loop_
_entity_poly.entity_id
_entity_poly.type
_entity_poly.pdbx_seq_one_letter_code
_entity_poly.pdbx_strand_id
1 'polypeptide(L)'
;MRQRPSRPRLFDALEDRTLLSVTPPTSVPGGALAPSVLGQSPGSALPTALVQTLQQLSSASNAEWFLSVADTVAGTNANVQNYAGSVVTDDRDSDFVAYKLSQQFNFMLPPGIQPADATTVLQAIAGAGSSGTGTDAAYLNAMVSINQTQISLIQQAMSQTTNPTLTTWLQSQLTSDQSHLAAVQSLIADPGTGVTIPSTPTTGSSSLSSADQNLLQTAYSMSNADKFTAQLTALIDGQTPASSSSSTSTPMAGSAAALSQYGMKLTGDHTIVNHAYETVAFATNTALQPSLPAAAIPNIQALMATLNTSGGQALTNGTVKTSNYETTYLTNNIAMHTDLYNLEASQVANVADPSLKAVIQMDIPSVYLHLQGAQTLLSQIQTSDVTSSRFYHTRAGAYVLGAFESLVSRMPSAAELDRYVRALRSGAGVQRVYVSIARSNSTAATAVQAMGLRGPKLSRYLLNTARASGWA
;
A
#
# COMPACT_ATOMS: atom_id res chain seq x y z
N MET A 1 -7.54 50.30 23.62
CA MET A 1 -6.80 49.08 23.22
C MET A 1 -7.69 47.87 23.47
N ARG A 2 -8.22 47.22 22.43
CA ARG A 2 -9.04 46.00 22.56
C ARG A 2 -8.13 44.80 22.30
N GLN A 3 -7.92 43.95 23.31
CA GLN A 3 -7.27 42.65 23.14
C GLN A 3 -8.14 41.77 22.23
N ARG A 4 -7.56 41.28 21.14
CA ARG A 4 -8.19 40.23 20.32
C ARG A 4 -8.14 38.91 21.09
N PRO A 5 -9.22 38.10 21.06
CA PRO A 5 -9.21 36.78 21.66
C PRO A 5 -8.23 35.87 20.91
N SER A 6 -7.35 35.23 21.66
CA SER A 6 -6.48 34.15 21.23
C SER A 6 -7.35 32.98 20.73
N ARG A 7 -7.21 32.63 19.45
CA ARG A 7 -7.77 31.39 18.89
C ARG A 7 -7.04 30.17 19.50
N PRO A 8 -7.70 28.99 19.59
CA PRO A 8 -7.05 27.75 20.04
C PRO A 8 -5.94 27.31 19.08
N ARG A 9 -4.76 27.01 19.63
CA ARG A 9 -3.59 26.44 18.94
C ARG A 9 -3.76 24.92 18.73
N LEU A 10 -4.70 24.51 17.89
CA LEU A 10 -4.91 23.09 17.53
C LEU A 10 -4.52 22.75 16.09
N PHE A 11 -4.03 23.73 15.31
CA PHE A 11 -3.76 23.59 13.86
C PHE A 11 -2.28 23.82 13.46
N ASP A 12 -1.38 24.13 14.39
CA ASP A 12 0.05 24.39 14.08
C ASP A 12 0.88 23.09 13.82
N ALA A 13 0.25 21.93 13.61
CA ALA A 13 0.94 20.63 13.46
C ALA A 13 0.55 19.82 12.20
N LEU A 14 -0.35 20.31 11.36
CA LEU A 14 -0.61 19.72 10.04
C LEU A 14 0.36 20.36 9.04
N GLU A 15 1.23 19.57 8.43
CA GLU A 15 1.47 19.68 6.97
C GLU A 15 2.18 20.92 6.40
N ASP A 16 2.66 21.86 7.22
CA ASP A 16 3.45 22.99 6.73
C ASP A 16 4.81 22.47 6.17
N ARG A 17 4.79 22.11 4.87
CA ARG A 17 5.88 22.12 3.86
C ARG A 17 6.67 20.85 3.50
N THR A 18 6.39 19.65 3.99
CA THR A 18 7.39 18.56 3.94
C THR A 18 7.16 17.35 3.03
N LEU A 19 6.16 17.32 2.13
CA LEU A 19 6.13 16.26 1.10
C LEU A 19 6.88 16.63 -0.20
N LEU A 20 7.00 17.93 -0.56
CA LEU A 20 7.58 18.34 -1.86
C LEU A 20 8.46 19.60 -1.84
N SER A 21 8.65 20.29 -0.71
CA SER A 21 9.47 21.53 -0.65
C SER A 21 10.76 21.43 0.14
N VAL A 22 11.06 20.27 0.73
CA VAL A 22 12.38 20.02 1.30
C VAL A 22 13.28 19.64 0.15
N THR A 23 14.24 20.51 -0.19
CA THR A 23 15.45 20.09 -0.88
C THR A 23 15.92 18.82 -0.18
N PRO A 24 15.95 17.65 -0.85
CA PRO A 24 16.25 16.41 -0.17
C PRO A 24 17.57 16.61 0.57
N PRO A 25 17.70 16.20 1.85
CA PRO A 25 19.02 16.12 2.45
C PRO A 25 19.90 15.38 1.46
N THR A 26 20.96 16.03 0.98
CA THR A 26 21.83 15.59 -0.12
C THR A 26 22.66 14.34 0.23
N SER A 27 22.28 13.64 1.30
CA SER A 27 22.78 12.35 1.73
C SER A 27 21.86 11.78 2.81
N VAL A 28 20.71 11.24 2.41
CA VAL A 28 20.25 10.00 3.06
C VAL A 28 20.64 8.90 2.08
N PRO A 29 21.72 8.15 2.35
CA PRO A 29 22.08 6.99 1.54
C PRO A 29 20.85 6.09 1.42
N GLY A 30 20.47 5.78 0.18
CA GLY A 30 19.40 4.85 -0.10
C GLY A 30 19.69 3.48 0.50
N GLY A 31 18.64 2.79 0.92
CA GLY A 31 18.70 1.44 1.47
C GLY A 31 18.87 1.44 2.98
N ALA A 32 17.87 0.84 3.65
CA ALA A 32 17.76 0.70 5.10
C ALA A 32 17.51 1.99 5.88
N LEU A 33 16.38 2.04 6.60
CA LEU A 33 16.45 2.58 7.94
C LEU A 33 17.51 1.73 8.65
N ALA A 34 18.74 2.23 8.76
CA ALA A 34 19.76 1.54 9.53
C ALA A 34 19.15 1.25 10.92
N PRO A 35 19.45 0.11 11.57
CA PRO A 35 18.99 -0.18 12.93
C PRO A 35 19.27 0.94 13.96
N SER A 36 20.12 1.90 13.60
CA SER A 36 20.41 3.13 14.35
C SER A 36 19.39 4.27 14.18
N VAL A 37 18.57 4.31 13.13
CA VAL A 37 17.60 5.40 12.86
C VAL A 37 16.27 5.18 13.59
N LEU A 38 15.87 3.93 13.80
CA LEU A 38 14.83 3.57 14.79
C LEU A 38 15.39 3.48 16.22
N GLY A 39 16.55 4.09 16.47
CA GLY A 39 17.24 4.03 17.76
C GLY A 39 16.31 4.30 18.95
N GLN A 40 16.71 3.82 20.13
CA GLN A 40 15.96 4.02 21.38
C GLN A 40 15.37 5.43 21.43
N SER A 41 14.04 5.51 21.53
CA SER A 41 13.40 6.77 21.94
C SER A 41 14.12 7.25 23.19
N PRO A 42 14.52 8.54 23.28
CA PRO A 42 15.15 9.07 24.47
C PRO A 42 14.35 8.64 25.72
N GLY A 43 14.98 7.86 26.60
CA GLY A 43 14.34 7.30 27.79
C GLY A 43 13.69 5.91 27.63
N SER A 44 14.09 5.09 26.66
CA SER A 44 13.71 3.67 26.66
C SER A 44 14.17 2.98 27.95
N ALA A 45 13.28 2.20 28.56
CA ALA A 45 13.57 1.46 29.79
C ALA A 45 14.32 0.14 29.54
N LEU A 46 14.56 -0.23 28.27
CA LEU A 46 15.10 -1.52 27.88
C LEU A 46 16.54 -1.43 27.38
N PRO A 47 17.36 -2.50 27.52
CA PRO A 47 18.69 -2.56 26.89
C PRO A 47 18.63 -2.37 25.37
N THR A 48 19.61 -1.68 24.78
CA THR A 48 19.63 -1.40 23.32
C THR A 48 19.59 -2.67 22.48
N ALA A 49 20.34 -3.71 22.90
CA ALA A 49 20.33 -4.99 22.22
C ALA A 49 18.93 -5.64 22.22
N LEU A 50 18.18 -5.53 23.32
CA LEU A 50 16.81 -6.04 23.39
C LEU A 50 15.88 -5.25 22.46
N VAL A 51 15.99 -3.93 22.42
CA VAL A 51 15.19 -3.10 21.51
C VAL A 51 15.46 -3.48 20.05
N GLN A 52 16.72 -3.69 19.67
CA GLN A 52 17.08 -4.13 18.32
C GLN A 52 16.50 -5.51 18.00
N THR A 53 16.57 -6.46 18.92
CA THR A 53 15.95 -7.78 18.74
C THR A 53 14.43 -7.67 18.56
N LEU A 54 13.75 -6.84 19.36
CA LEU A 54 12.30 -6.62 19.26
C LEU A 54 11.89 -5.94 17.96
N GLN A 55 12.71 -5.01 17.46
CA GLN A 55 12.49 -4.36 16.16
C GLN A 55 12.64 -5.35 15.01
N GLN A 56 13.64 -6.23 15.08
CA GLN A 56 13.82 -7.28 14.07
C GLN A 56 12.68 -8.32 14.14
N LEU A 57 12.23 -8.68 15.35
CA LEU A 57 11.09 -9.57 15.53
C LEU A 57 9.82 -8.98 14.90
N SER A 58 9.51 -7.71 15.16
CA SER A 58 8.36 -7.02 14.56
C SER A 58 8.47 -6.90 13.03
N SER A 59 9.67 -6.71 12.49
CA SER A 59 9.89 -6.76 11.04
C SER A 59 9.56 -8.12 10.44
N ALA A 60 9.98 -9.21 11.10
CA ALA A 60 9.67 -10.57 10.68
C ALA A 60 8.16 -10.87 10.78
N SER A 61 7.47 -10.44 11.84
CA SER A 61 6.01 -10.54 11.94
C SER A 61 5.29 -9.71 10.87
N ASN A 62 5.80 -8.51 10.53
CA ASN A 62 5.26 -7.75 9.40
C ASN A 62 5.43 -8.51 8.06
N ALA A 63 6.52 -9.25 7.88
CA ALA A 63 6.74 -10.09 6.70
C ALA A 63 5.79 -11.29 6.67
N GLU A 64 5.57 -11.93 7.81
CA GLU A 64 4.63 -13.04 7.99
C GLU A 64 3.18 -12.62 7.66
N TRP A 65 2.72 -11.53 8.29
CA TRP A 65 1.41 -10.93 8.02
C TRP A 65 1.26 -10.56 6.55
N PHE A 66 2.25 -9.89 5.97
CA PHE A 66 2.20 -9.44 4.57
C PHE A 66 2.05 -10.61 3.60
N LEU A 67 2.87 -11.66 3.75
CA LEU A 67 2.81 -12.82 2.89
C LEU A 67 1.52 -13.60 3.07
N SER A 68 1.00 -13.67 4.29
CA SER A 68 -0.27 -14.33 4.57
C SER A 68 -1.45 -13.57 3.95
N VAL A 69 -1.46 -12.23 4.02
CA VAL A 69 -2.45 -11.41 3.27
C VAL A 69 -2.34 -11.68 1.76
N ALA A 70 -1.13 -11.71 1.19
CA ALA A 70 -0.95 -12.02 -0.22
C ALA A 70 -1.52 -13.40 -0.60
N ASP A 71 -1.29 -14.43 0.22
CA ASP A 71 -1.78 -15.78 -0.04
C ASP A 71 -3.30 -15.91 0.13
N THR A 72 -3.92 -15.21 1.10
CA THR A 72 -5.40 -15.17 1.17
C THR A 72 -6.05 -14.63 -0.11
N VAL A 73 -5.35 -13.80 -0.88
CA VAL A 73 -5.86 -13.18 -2.12
C VAL A 73 -5.44 -13.96 -3.38
N ALA A 74 -4.23 -14.49 -3.40
CA ALA A 74 -3.60 -15.07 -4.59
C ALA A 74 -3.44 -16.59 -4.53
N GLY A 75 -3.54 -17.18 -3.34
CA GLY A 75 -3.42 -18.62 -3.12
C GLY A 75 -4.48 -19.40 -3.88
N THR A 76 -4.19 -20.65 -4.16
CA THR A 76 -5.09 -21.54 -4.93
C THR A 76 -5.60 -22.73 -4.14
N ASN A 77 -4.91 -23.06 -3.05
CA ASN A 77 -5.31 -24.11 -2.13
C ASN A 77 -6.08 -23.53 -0.94
N ALA A 78 -7.34 -23.94 -0.78
CA ALA A 78 -8.21 -23.46 0.30
C ALA A 78 -7.65 -23.74 1.71
N ASN A 79 -6.93 -24.84 1.94
CA ASN A 79 -6.31 -25.11 3.24
C ASN A 79 -5.16 -24.16 3.53
N VAL A 80 -4.38 -23.80 2.51
CA VAL A 80 -3.28 -22.83 2.62
C VAL A 80 -3.85 -21.43 2.86
N GLN A 81 -4.91 -21.06 2.14
CA GLN A 81 -5.63 -19.79 2.38
C GLN A 81 -6.25 -19.71 3.78
N ASN A 82 -6.82 -20.82 4.28
CA ASN A 82 -7.36 -20.87 5.64
C ASN A 82 -6.25 -20.73 6.69
N TYR A 83 -5.09 -21.37 6.47
CA TYR A 83 -3.91 -21.18 7.30
C TYR A 83 -3.46 -19.72 7.28
N ALA A 84 -3.29 -19.13 6.09
CA ALA A 84 -2.89 -17.74 5.91
C ALA A 84 -3.85 -16.78 6.62
N GLY A 85 -5.17 -16.95 6.46
CA GLY A 85 -6.17 -16.15 7.17
C GLY A 85 -6.10 -16.29 8.70
N SER A 86 -5.70 -17.47 9.20
CA SER A 86 -5.49 -17.70 10.63
C SER A 86 -4.26 -16.94 11.13
N VAL A 87 -3.15 -16.99 10.39
CA VAL A 87 -1.92 -16.23 10.69
C VAL A 87 -2.19 -14.73 10.71
N VAL A 88 -2.90 -14.18 9.71
CA VAL A 88 -3.22 -12.74 9.68
C VAL A 88 -4.01 -12.30 10.93
N THR A 89 -4.86 -13.18 11.47
CA THR A 89 -5.59 -12.89 12.72
C THR A 89 -4.68 -12.92 13.94
N ASP A 90 -3.86 -13.96 14.07
CA ASP A 90 -2.95 -14.11 15.22
C ASP A 90 -1.88 -13.01 15.24
N ASP A 91 -1.25 -12.74 14.10
CA ASP A 91 -0.21 -11.71 13.96
C ASP A 91 -0.74 -10.31 14.24
N ARG A 92 -1.98 -10.00 13.84
CA ARG A 92 -2.63 -8.74 14.18
C ARG A 92 -2.74 -8.57 15.69
N ASP A 93 -3.27 -9.57 16.38
CA ASP A 93 -3.49 -9.50 17.83
C ASP A 93 -2.15 -9.40 18.57
N SER A 94 -1.14 -10.14 18.09
CA SER A 94 0.24 -10.10 18.57
C SER A 94 0.90 -8.73 18.34
N ASP A 95 0.76 -8.13 17.15
CA ASP A 95 1.29 -6.81 16.78
C ASP A 95 0.62 -5.71 17.61
N PHE A 96 -0.69 -5.79 17.86
CA PHE A 96 -1.38 -4.87 18.75
C PHE A 96 -0.83 -4.91 20.18
N VAL A 97 -0.57 -6.10 20.73
CA VAL A 97 0.07 -6.24 22.06
C VAL A 97 1.50 -5.71 22.02
N ALA A 98 2.27 -6.00 20.98
CA ALA A 98 3.62 -5.49 20.79
C ALA A 98 3.65 -3.95 20.76
N TYR A 99 2.70 -3.32 20.08
CA TYR A 99 2.52 -1.86 20.07
C TYR A 99 2.26 -1.31 21.48
N LYS A 100 1.37 -1.93 22.27
CA LYS A 100 1.13 -1.48 23.66
C LYS A 100 2.38 -1.61 24.54
N LEU A 101 3.16 -2.69 24.37
CA LEU A 101 4.44 -2.87 25.06
C LEU A 101 5.46 -1.82 24.60
N SER A 102 5.49 -1.48 23.32
CA SER A 102 6.35 -0.43 22.77
C SER A 102 6.08 0.93 23.42
N GLN A 103 4.81 1.27 23.61
CA GLN A 103 4.40 2.48 24.34
C GLN A 103 4.79 2.41 25.81
N GLN A 104 4.54 1.27 26.47
CA GLN A 104 4.83 1.07 27.90
C GLN A 104 6.33 1.20 28.21
N PHE A 105 7.19 0.66 27.35
CA PHE A 105 8.64 0.64 27.55
C PHE A 105 9.40 1.71 26.75
N ASN A 106 8.66 2.61 26.10
CA ASN A 106 9.17 3.72 25.30
C ASN A 106 10.21 3.28 24.26
N PHE A 107 9.80 2.39 23.36
CA PHE A 107 10.57 2.04 22.17
C PHE A 107 9.68 2.05 20.92
N MET A 108 10.32 2.17 19.75
CA MET A 108 9.63 2.22 18.47
C MET A 108 9.72 0.87 17.77
N LEU A 109 8.60 0.40 17.24
CA LEU A 109 8.54 -0.73 16.32
C LEU A 109 8.59 -0.19 14.88
N PRO A 110 9.23 -0.92 13.94
CA PRO A 110 9.13 -0.56 12.54
C PRO A 110 7.69 -0.73 12.05
N PRO A 111 7.11 0.23 11.32
CA PRO A 111 5.75 0.11 10.80
C PRO A 111 5.63 -0.93 9.66
N GLY A 112 6.75 -1.46 9.19
CA GLY A 112 6.81 -2.30 8.00
C GLY A 112 8.06 -3.17 7.95
N ILE A 113 8.18 -3.90 6.85
CA ILE A 113 9.25 -4.88 6.61
C ILE A 113 10.60 -4.16 6.45
N GLN A 114 11.56 -4.51 7.29
CA GLN A 114 12.93 -4.02 7.22
C GLN A 114 13.74 -4.77 6.14
N PRO A 115 14.87 -4.21 5.68
CA PRO A 115 15.68 -4.84 4.62
C PRO A 115 16.15 -6.27 4.91
N ALA A 116 16.32 -6.63 6.19
CA ALA A 116 16.73 -7.97 6.60
C ALA A 116 15.74 -9.06 6.15
N ASP A 117 14.43 -8.77 6.18
CA ASP A 117 13.37 -9.73 5.86
C ASP A 117 12.83 -9.54 4.43
N ALA A 118 13.11 -8.40 3.81
CA ALA A 118 12.61 -8.04 2.50
C ALA A 118 13.03 -9.02 1.38
N THR A 119 14.22 -9.64 1.48
CA THR A 119 14.67 -10.64 0.49
C THR A 119 13.77 -11.86 0.46
N THR A 120 13.41 -12.40 1.63
CA THR A 120 12.53 -13.57 1.76
C THR A 120 11.15 -13.27 1.17
N VAL A 121 10.61 -12.08 1.47
CA VAL A 121 9.31 -11.63 0.96
C VAL A 121 9.32 -11.49 -0.56
N LEU A 122 10.32 -10.82 -1.13
CA LEU A 122 10.41 -10.64 -2.58
C LEU A 122 10.61 -11.97 -3.33
N GLN A 123 11.36 -12.92 -2.75
CA GLN A 123 11.51 -14.26 -3.32
C GLN A 123 10.18 -15.02 -3.34
N ALA A 124 9.38 -14.92 -2.28
CA ALA A 124 8.05 -15.53 -2.21
C ALA A 124 7.10 -14.96 -3.27
N ILE A 125 7.03 -13.62 -3.37
CA ILE A 125 6.22 -12.92 -4.39
C ILE A 125 6.66 -13.31 -5.80
N ALA A 126 7.97 -13.33 -6.07
CA ALA A 126 8.50 -13.72 -7.37
C ALA A 126 8.16 -15.18 -7.72
N GLY A 127 8.19 -16.08 -6.73
CA GLY A 127 7.81 -17.48 -6.90
C GLY A 127 6.34 -17.68 -7.31
N ALA A 128 5.45 -16.84 -6.78
CA ALA A 128 4.01 -16.86 -7.09
C ALA A 128 3.69 -16.56 -8.56
N GLY A 129 4.60 -15.92 -9.31
CA GLY A 129 4.40 -15.62 -10.73
C GLY A 129 4.46 -16.81 -11.68
N SER A 130 4.80 -18.02 -11.20
CA SER A 130 5.23 -19.14 -12.05
C SER A 130 4.13 -20.15 -12.42
N SER A 131 2.95 -20.11 -11.79
CA SER A 131 1.72 -20.91 -12.02
C SER A 131 0.95 -20.96 -10.69
N GLY A 132 -0.37 -21.22 -10.68
CA GLY A 132 -1.18 -21.16 -9.46
C GLY A 132 -0.66 -22.02 -8.28
N THR A 133 -0.15 -23.22 -8.55
CA THR A 133 0.48 -24.10 -7.53
C THR A 133 1.83 -23.59 -7.04
N GLY A 134 2.50 -22.72 -7.81
CA GLY A 134 3.76 -22.09 -7.41
C GLY A 134 3.58 -21.04 -6.32
N THR A 135 2.41 -20.40 -6.25
CA THR A 135 2.06 -19.42 -5.20
C THR A 135 2.06 -20.05 -3.82
N ASP A 136 1.24 -21.09 -3.62
CA ASP A 136 1.10 -21.74 -2.31
C ASP A 136 2.45 -22.31 -1.84
N ALA A 137 3.22 -22.93 -2.74
CA ALA A 137 4.53 -23.50 -2.40
C ALA A 137 5.58 -22.41 -2.06
N ALA A 138 5.60 -21.29 -2.78
CA ALA A 138 6.52 -20.19 -2.49
C ALA A 138 6.18 -19.53 -1.15
N TYR A 139 4.89 -19.33 -0.87
CA TYR A 139 4.38 -18.86 0.41
C TYR A 139 4.80 -19.78 1.56
N LEU A 140 4.45 -21.06 1.51
CA LEU A 140 4.76 -22.03 2.57
C LEU A 140 6.27 -22.12 2.87
N ASN A 141 7.13 -22.12 1.84
CA ASN A 141 8.59 -22.13 2.04
C ASN A 141 9.10 -20.86 2.72
N ALA A 142 8.56 -19.70 2.36
CA ALA A 142 8.91 -18.44 3.01
C ALA A 142 8.46 -18.40 4.47
N MET A 143 7.26 -18.91 4.76
CA MET A 143 6.71 -19.02 6.11
C MET A 143 7.58 -19.90 7.03
N VAL A 144 8.17 -21.00 6.52
CA VAL A 144 9.16 -21.79 7.28
C VAL A 144 10.36 -20.94 7.69
N SER A 145 10.93 -20.18 6.75
CA SER A 145 12.11 -19.34 7.02
C SER A 145 11.81 -18.21 8.00
N ILE A 146 10.64 -17.58 7.88
CA ILE A 146 10.21 -16.46 8.74
C ILE A 146 9.98 -16.97 10.16
N ASN A 147 9.20 -18.04 10.33
CA ASN A 147 8.90 -18.63 11.63
C ASN A 147 10.17 -19.13 12.36
N GLN A 148 11.12 -19.74 11.64
CA GLN A 148 12.41 -20.11 12.23
C GLN A 148 13.22 -18.89 12.71
N THR A 149 13.14 -17.78 11.98
CA THR A 149 13.79 -16.53 12.35
C THR A 149 13.14 -15.91 13.57
N GLN A 150 11.81 -15.82 13.63
CA GLN A 150 11.08 -15.29 14.78
C GLN A 150 11.34 -16.12 16.05
N ILE A 151 11.26 -17.46 15.98
CA ILE A 151 11.59 -18.35 17.11
C ILE A 151 12.99 -18.06 17.66
N SER A 152 13.98 -17.87 16.78
CA SER A 152 15.35 -17.57 17.18
C SER A 152 15.47 -16.18 17.85
N LEU A 153 14.80 -15.17 17.29
CA LEU A 153 14.76 -13.81 17.84
C LEU A 153 14.04 -13.75 19.19
N ILE A 154 12.96 -14.51 19.37
CA ILE A 154 12.23 -14.61 20.63
C ILE A 154 13.11 -15.24 21.70
N GLN A 155 13.79 -16.36 21.40
CA GLN A 155 14.73 -16.99 22.33
C GLN A 155 15.87 -16.05 22.73
N GLN A 156 16.39 -15.27 21.77
CA GLN A 156 17.38 -14.23 22.03
C GLN A 156 16.82 -13.14 22.95
N ALA A 157 15.65 -12.59 22.64
CA ALA A 157 15.00 -11.54 23.44
C ALA A 157 14.71 -12.02 24.87
N MET A 158 14.27 -13.27 25.05
CA MET A 158 14.05 -13.90 26.35
C MET A 158 15.33 -13.97 27.19
N SER A 159 16.49 -14.19 26.56
CA SER A 159 17.79 -14.17 27.26
C SER A 159 18.26 -12.76 27.65
N GLN A 160 17.71 -11.73 27.00
CA GLN A 160 18.10 -10.32 27.17
C GLN A 160 17.19 -9.54 28.12
N THR A 161 16.00 -10.07 28.45
CA THR A 161 15.02 -9.39 29.32
C THR A 161 14.92 -10.06 30.69
N THR A 162 14.75 -9.24 31.72
CA THR A 162 14.35 -9.69 33.06
C THR A 162 12.94 -9.23 33.42
N ASN A 163 12.26 -8.55 32.50
CA ASN A 163 10.92 -8.03 32.73
C ASN A 163 9.88 -9.17 32.61
N PRO A 164 9.06 -9.43 33.65
CA PRO A 164 8.12 -10.54 33.64
C PRO A 164 6.99 -10.39 32.60
N THR A 165 6.55 -9.15 32.33
CA THR A 165 5.53 -8.86 31.30
C THR A 165 6.06 -9.19 29.91
N LEU A 166 7.28 -8.72 29.58
CA LEU A 166 7.92 -9.06 28.31
C LEU A 166 8.19 -10.56 28.19
N THR A 167 8.63 -11.20 29.27
CA THR A 167 8.89 -12.66 29.28
C THR A 167 7.61 -13.45 28.98
N THR A 168 6.48 -13.06 29.60
CA THR A 168 5.18 -13.71 29.38
C THR A 168 4.72 -13.53 27.93
N TRP A 169 4.83 -12.31 27.39
CA TRP A 169 4.48 -12.05 26.00
C TRP A 169 5.37 -12.84 25.04
N LEU A 170 6.70 -12.82 25.21
CA LEU A 170 7.65 -13.59 24.39
C LEU A 170 7.38 -15.10 24.45
N GLN A 171 7.00 -15.66 25.60
CA GLN A 171 6.61 -17.07 25.71
C GLN A 171 5.33 -17.39 24.92
N SER A 172 4.37 -16.48 24.90
CA SER A 172 3.16 -16.61 24.10
C SER A 172 3.50 -16.59 22.60
N GLN A 173 4.35 -15.66 22.16
CA GLN A 173 4.81 -15.58 20.77
C GLN A 173 5.56 -16.84 20.36
N LEU A 174 6.47 -17.34 21.22
CA LEU A 174 7.20 -18.58 20.95
C LEU A 174 6.26 -19.77 20.69
N THR A 175 5.17 -19.84 21.45
CA THR A 175 4.17 -20.90 21.30
C THR A 175 3.40 -20.75 19.98
N SER A 176 3.06 -19.51 19.59
CA SER A 176 2.36 -19.23 18.33
C SER A 176 3.22 -19.60 17.12
N ASP A 177 4.46 -19.07 17.05
CA ASP A 177 5.36 -19.31 15.92
C ASP A 177 5.75 -20.80 15.79
N GLN A 178 5.84 -21.53 16.91
CA GLN A 178 6.01 -22.99 16.88
C GLN A 178 4.79 -23.71 16.28
N SER A 179 3.58 -23.24 16.59
CA SER A 179 2.34 -23.74 16.00
C SER A 179 2.25 -23.40 14.50
N HIS A 180 2.61 -22.17 14.12
CA HIS A 180 2.69 -21.74 12.72
C HIS A 180 3.69 -22.61 11.94
N LEU A 181 4.89 -22.83 12.48
CA LEU A 181 5.93 -23.67 11.89
C LEU A 181 5.47 -25.13 11.72
N ALA A 182 4.77 -25.70 12.70
CA ALA A 182 4.24 -27.06 12.60
C ALA A 182 3.13 -27.17 11.55
N ALA A 183 2.24 -26.17 11.47
CA ALA A 183 1.16 -26.10 10.49
C ALA A 183 1.69 -25.97 9.06
N VAL A 184 2.64 -25.06 8.81
CA VAL A 184 3.25 -24.88 7.49
C VAL A 184 4.00 -26.15 7.05
N GLN A 185 4.72 -26.83 7.95
CA GLN A 185 5.40 -28.10 7.65
C GLN A 185 4.40 -29.21 7.30
N SER A 186 3.24 -29.23 7.95
CA SER A 186 2.17 -30.18 7.64
C SER A 186 1.57 -29.92 6.25
N LEU A 187 1.33 -28.65 5.90
CA LEU A 187 0.82 -28.24 4.58
C LEU A 187 1.83 -28.49 3.45
N ILE A 188 3.14 -28.38 3.72
CA ILE A 188 4.18 -28.75 2.76
C ILE A 188 4.19 -30.26 2.51
N ALA A 189 4.03 -31.07 3.56
CA ALA A 189 3.99 -32.52 3.45
C ALA A 189 2.71 -33.03 2.75
N ASP A 190 1.57 -32.39 3.05
CA ASP A 190 0.28 -32.68 2.43
C ASP A 190 -0.59 -31.40 2.38
N PRO A 191 -0.67 -30.73 1.21
CA PRO A 191 -1.52 -29.56 1.02
C PRO A 191 -3.02 -29.84 1.19
N GLY A 192 -3.44 -31.11 1.21
CA GLY A 192 -4.82 -31.54 1.46
C GLY A 192 -5.18 -31.60 2.95
N THR A 193 -4.19 -31.55 3.85
CA THR A 193 -4.42 -31.59 5.29
C THR A 193 -5.03 -30.28 5.79
N GLY A 194 -6.13 -30.38 6.52
CA GLY A 194 -6.68 -29.24 7.26
C GLY A 194 -5.79 -28.94 8.47
N VAL A 195 -5.30 -27.72 8.57
CA VAL A 195 -4.57 -27.22 9.74
C VAL A 195 -5.42 -26.18 10.46
N THR A 196 -5.25 -26.09 11.77
CA THR A 196 -5.92 -25.07 12.59
C THR A 196 -4.87 -24.47 13.50
N ILE A 197 -4.68 -23.15 13.39
CA ILE A 197 -3.87 -22.39 14.34
C ILE A 197 -4.80 -21.99 15.49
N PRO A 198 -4.39 -22.17 16.76
CA PRO A 198 -5.16 -21.65 17.88
C PRO A 198 -5.25 -20.13 17.78
N SER A 199 -6.41 -19.59 17.41
CA SER A 199 -6.68 -18.16 17.51
C SER A 199 -7.24 -17.84 18.89
N THR A 200 -6.85 -16.71 19.49
CA THR A 200 -7.48 -16.24 20.73
C THR A 200 -8.97 -15.98 20.47
N PRO A 201 -9.90 -16.71 21.11
CA PRO A 201 -11.31 -16.52 20.82
C PRO A 201 -11.79 -15.18 21.39
N THR A 202 -12.35 -14.31 20.55
CA THR A 202 -13.15 -13.16 21.01
C THR A 202 -14.50 -13.68 21.50
N THR A 203 -14.61 -14.02 22.79
CA THR A 203 -15.76 -14.75 23.34
C THR A 203 -16.91 -13.88 23.83
N GLY A 204 -17.02 -12.60 23.45
CA GLY A 204 -18.11 -11.75 23.94
C GLY A 204 -18.85 -11.01 22.84
N SER A 205 -20.03 -10.49 23.19
CA SER A 205 -20.78 -9.56 22.34
C SER A 205 -20.09 -8.21 22.27
N SER A 206 -20.02 -7.63 21.08
CA SER A 206 -19.59 -6.24 20.89
C SER A 206 -20.55 -5.27 21.60
N SER A 207 -20.01 -4.23 22.22
CA SER A 207 -20.78 -3.10 22.77
C SER A 207 -21.07 -2.01 21.74
N LEU A 208 -20.50 -2.09 20.54
CA LEU A 208 -20.76 -1.13 19.46
C LEU A 208 -22.14 -1.38 18.83
N SER A 209 -22.75 -0.32 18.29
CA SER A 209 -23.92 -0.47 17.43
C SER A 209 -23.56 -1.23 16.15
N SER A 210 -24.51 -1.90 15.50
CA SER A 210 -24.22 -2.60 14.22
C SER A 210 -23.70 -1.66 13.13
N ALA A 211 -24.12 -0.39 13.14
CA ALA A 211 -23.62 0.63 12.22
C ALA A 211 -22.14 0.96 12.50
N ASP A 212 -21.78 1.16 13.78
CA ASP A 212 -20.40 1.41 14.19
C ASP A 212 -19.50 0.19 13.95
N GLN A 213 -19.99 -1.03 14.21
CA GLN A 213 -19.25 -2.27 13.90
C GLN A 213 -18.94 -2.37 12.40
N ASN A 214 -19.93 -2.12 11.54
CA ASN A 214 -19.74 -2.15 10.09
C ASN A 214 -18.76 -1.07 9.62
N LEU A 215 -18.84 0.14 10.18
CA LEU A 215 -17.94 1.23 9.84
C LEU A 215 -16.50 0.93 10.29
N LEU A 216 -16.32 0.51 11.54
CA LEU A 216 -15.04 0.08 12.09
C LEU A 216 -14.40 -1.01 11.23
N GLN A 217 -15.14 -2.08 10.92
CA GLN A 217 -14.63 -3.16 10.08
C GLN A 217 -14.28 -2.67 8.67
N THR A 218 -15.12 -1.83 8.05
CA THR A 218 -14.89 -1.35 6.69
C THR A 218 -13.65 -0.46 6.61
N ALA A 219 -13.55 0.55 7.49
CA ALA A 219 -12.41 1.46 7.51
C ALA A 219 -11.10 0.74 7.85
N TYR A 220 -11.13 -0.16 8.85
CA TYR A 220 -10.00 -1.01 9.20
C TYR A 220 -9.53 -1.89 8.03
N SER A 221 -10.48 -2.51 7.31
CA SER A 221 -10.15 -3.36 6.15
C SER A 221 -9.55 -2.54 5.00
N MET A 222 -10.07 -1.34 4.72
CA MET A 222 -9.53 -0.45 3.70
C MET A 222 -8.13 0.05 4.06
N SER A 223 -7.90 0.42 5.32
CA SER A 223 -6.58 0.81 5.83
C SER A 223 -5.56 -0.34 5.73
N ASN A 224 -5.96 -1.59 6.03
CA ASN A 224 -5.12 -2.77 5.81
C ASN A 224 -4.80 -3.03 4.33
N ALA A 225 -5.77 -2.84 3.44
CA ALA A 225 -5.55 -2.96 2.01
C ALA A 225 -4.54 -1.91 1.50
N ASP A 226 -4.62 -0.67 2.00
CA ASP A 226 -3.64 0.35 1.64
C ASP A 226 -2.26 0.06 2.21
N LYS A 227 -2.16 -0.25 3.52
CA LYS A 227 -0.92 -0.70 4.16
C LYS A 227 -0.25 -1.81 3.36
N PHE A 228 -1.01 -2.83 2.93
CA PHE A 228 -0.49 -3.92 2.11
C PHE A 228 0.08 -3.42 0.78
N THR A 229 -0.70 -2.66 -0.01
CA THR A 229 -0.21 -2.19 -1.33
C THR A 229 0.94 -1.19 -1.23
N ALA A 230 0.96 -0.38 -0.18
CA ALA A 230 2.02 0.56 0.13
C ALA A 230 3.32 -0.16 0.53
N GLN A 231 3.23 -1.17 1.38
CA GLN A 231 4.37 -2.01 1.77
C GLN A 231 4.93 -2.76 0.57
N LEU A 232 4.08 -3.30 -0.31
CA LEU A 232 4.50 -3.94 -1.56
C LEU A 232 5.32 -2.97 -2.43
N THR A 233 4.81 -1.75 -2.63
CA THR A 233 5.50 -0.71 -3.40
C THR A 233 6.83 -0.30 -2.75
N ALA A 234 6.84 -0.12 -1.43
CA ALA A 234 8.06 0.20 -0.69
C ALA A 234 9.13 -0.89 -0.81
N LEU A 235 8.73 -2.18 -0.84
CA LEU A 235 9.66 -3.29 -1.06
C LEU A 235 10.24 -3.29 -2.47
N ILE A 236 9.41 -3.04 -3.48
CA ILE A 236 9.84 -3.07 -4.89
C ILE A 236 10.79 -1.92 -5.19
N ASP A 237 10.43 -0.70 -4.79
CA ASP A 237 11.18 0.50 -5.14
C ASP A 237 12.29 0.81 -4.13
N GLY A 238 12.13 0.41 -2.87
CA GLY A 238 13.06 0.69 -1.78
C GLY A 238 14.31 -0.21 -1.74
N GLN A 239 14.30 -1.33 -2.49
CA GLN A 239 15.46 -2.21 -2.61
C GLN A 239 16.49 -1.75 -3.65
N THR A 240 16.20 -0.71 -4.42
CA THR A 240 17.21 -0.15 -5.33
C THR A 240 18.03 0.86 -4.54
N PRO A 241 19.27 0.56 -4.08
CA PRO A 241 20.12 1.59 -3.51
C PRO A 241 20.23 2.69 -4.57
N ALA A 242 19.81 3.92 -4.21
CA ALA A 242 20.00 5.07 -5.06
C ALA A 242 21.49 5.11 -5.41
N SER A 243 21.85 4.72 -6.63
CA SER A 243 23.24 4.68 -7.03
C SER A 243 23.75 6.11 -6.91
N SER A 244 24.58 6.36 -5.91
CA SER A 244 25.16 7.68 -5.61
C SER A 244 26.14 8.14 -6.69
N SER A 245 26.17 7.47 -7.85
CA SER A 245 27.10 7.70 -8.94
C SER A 245 26.39 8.19 -10.20
N SER A 246 26.75 9.41 -10.58
CA SER A 246 26.64 10.06 -11.89
C SER A 246 25.47 11.03 -12.11
N SER A 247 25.88 12.28 -12.13
CA SER A 247 25.14 13.52 -12.33
C SER A 247 24.62 13.71 -13.77
N THR A 248 24.01 12.70 -14.39
CA THR A 248 23.48 12.82 -15.76
C THR A 248 22.00 12.45 -15.83
N SER A 249 21.18 13.41 -15.42
CA SER A 249 19.94 13.85 -16.10
C SER A 249 19.00 12.78 -16.68
N THR A 250 18.79 11.65 -15.99
CA THR A 250 17.68 10.75 -16.33
C THR A 250 16.53 11.02 -15.35
N PRO A 251 15.48 11.76 -15.74
CA PRO A 251 14.42 12.22 -14.83
C PRO A 251 13.63 11.10 -14.14
N MET A 252 13.73 9.84 -14.59
CA MET A 252 13.01 8.72 -13.99
C MET A 252 13.63 8.15 -12.70
N ALA A 253 14.90 8.43 -12.39
CA ALA A 253 15.48 7.97 -11.11
C ALA A 253 14.86 8.68 -9.89
N GLY A 254 14.24 9.85 -10.08
CA GLY A 254 13.58 10.59 -9.02
C GLY A 254 12.19 10.07 -8.64
N SER A 255 11.45 9.45 -9.58
CA SER A 255 10.07 9.00 -9.32
C SER A 255 10.02 7.76 -8.45
N ALA A 256 10.90 6.78 -8.67
CA ALA A 256 10.94 5.55 -7.86
C ALA A 256 11.27 5.84 -6.39
N ALA A 257 12.23 6.74 -6.12
CA ALA A 257 12.55 7.16 -4.76
C ALA A 257 11.37 7.88 -4.07
N ALA A 258 10.67 8.76 -4.80
CA ALA A 258 9.49 9.44 -4.28
C ALA A 258 8.33 8.46 -4.02
N LEU A 259 8.15 7.47 -4.89
CA LEU A 259 7.10 6.47 -4.74
C LEU A 259 7.38 5.52 -3.57
N SER A 260 8.63 5.08 -3.40
CA SER A 260 9.06 4.31 -2.22
C SER A 260 8.83 5.10 -0.92
N GLN A 261 9.22 6.38 -0.88
CA GLN A 261 8.99 7.25 0.28
C GLN A 261 7.50 7.43 0.59
N TYR A 262 6.67 7.60 -0.44
CA TYR A 262 5.22 7.64 -0.31
C TYR A 262 4.67 6.33 0.26
N GLY A 263 5.06 5.17 -0.28
CA GLY A 263 4.66 3.86 0.23
C GLY A 263 5.10 3.62 1.69
N MET A 264 6.32 4.01 2.06
CA MET A 264 6.77 3.94 3.46
C MET A 264 5.95 4.84 4.38
N LYS A 265 5.59 6.04 3.92
CA LYS A 265 4.76 6.97 4.69
C LYS A 265 3.36 6.40 4.91
N LEU A 266 2.71 5.88 3.87
CA LEU A 266 1.40 5.23 3.97
C LEU A 266 1.44 4.03 4.91
N THR A 267 2.46 3.18 4.79
CA THR A 267 2.65 2.03 5.69
C THR A 267 2.71 2.46 7.15
N GLY A 268 3.44 3.56 7.45
CA GLY A 268 3.51 4.17 8.77
C GLY A 268 2.18 4.71 9.28
N ASP A 269 1.53 5.57 8.49
CA ASP A 269 0.27 6.21 8.88
C ASP A 269 -0.84 5.16 9.09
N HIS A 270 -1.00 4.21 8.16
CA HIS A 270 -2.01 3.16 8.27
C HIS A 270 -1.74 2.18 9.42
N THR A 271 -0.47 1.94 9.79
CA THR A 271 -0.17 1.13 10.99
C THR A 271 -0.65 1.82 12.27
N ILE A 272 -0.42 3.13 12.40
CA ILE A 272 -0.89 3.90 13.56
C ILE A 272 -2.43 3.92 13.62
N VAL A 273 -3.08 4.15 12.47
CA VAL A 273 -4.54 4.16 12.35
C VAL A 273 -5.14 2.79 12.69
N ASN A 274 -4.54 1.70 12.19
CA ASN A 274 -4.97 0.33 12.50
C ASN A 274 -4.91 0.03 14.00
N HIS A 275 -3.84 0.41 14.69
CA HIS A 275 -3.75 0.26 16.14
C HIS A 275 -4.79 1.10 16.90
N ALA A 276 -5.20 2.24 16.35
CA ALA A 276 -6.29 3.04 16.92
C ALA A 276 -7.64 2.32 16.77
N TYR A 277 -7.93 1.74 15.59
CA TYR A 277 -9.11 0.88 15.39
C TYR A 277 -9.08 -0.38 16.27
N GLU A 278 -7.94 -1.04 16.40
CA GLU A 278 -7.76 -2.21 17.29
C GLU A 278 -7.98 -1.84 18.76
N THR A 279 -7.59 -0.62 19.16
CA THR A 279 -7.89 -0.13 20.52
C THR A 279 -9.39 0.02 20.75
N VAL A 280 -10.13 0.55 19.77
CA VAL A 280 -11.60 0.64 19.83
C VAL A 280 -12.21 -0.75 19.86
N ALA A 281 -11.77 -1.64 18.98
CA ALA A 281 -12.24 -3.01 18.88
C ALA A 281 -12.05 -3.77 20.20
N PHE A 282 -10.85 -3.70 20.78
CA PHE A 282 -10.53 -4.31 22.06
C PHE A 282 -11.40 -3.73 23.20
N ALA A 283 -11.50 -2.40 23.30
CA ALA A 283 -12.27 -1.73 24.36
C ALA A 283 -13.78 -2.04 24.32
N THR A 284 -14.29 -2.35 23.13
CA THR A 284 -15.71 -2.64 22.88
C THR A 284 -15.98 -4.13 22.70
N ASN A 285 -14.95 -4.96 22.85
CA ASN A 285 -15.01 -6.40 22.59
C ASN A 285 -15.63 -6.72 21.21
N THR A 286 -15.22 -5.96 20.21
CA THR A 286 -15.59 -6.13 18.79
C THR A 286 -14.53 -6.95 18.09
N ALA A 287 -14.91 -8.06 17.47
CA ALA A 287 -14.00 -8.83 16.64
C ALA A 287 -13.72 -8.08 15.33
N LEU A 288 -12.44 -7.81 15.04
CA LEU A 288 -12.02 -7.41 13.71
C LEU A 288 -11.77 -8.66 12.88
N GLN A 289 -12.16 -8.64 11.62
CA GLN A 289 -11.78 -9.68 10.66
C GLN A 289 -10.51 -9.25 9.92
N PRO A 290 -9.57 -10.17 9.66
CA PRO A 290 -8.37 -9.92 8.86
C PRO A 290 -8.66 -9.72 7.36
N SER A 291 -9.93 -9.60 6.98
CA SER A 291 -10.34 -9.59 5.58
C SER A 291 -9.97 -8.28 4.90
N LEU A 292 -9.37 -8.38 3.72
CA LEU A 292 -9.36 -7.27 2.78
C LEU A 292 -10.78 -6.99 2.28
N PRO A 293 -11.14 -5.73 1.99
CA PRO A 293 -12.42 -5.42 1.37
C PRO A 293 -12.55 -6.18 0.05
N ALA A 294 -13.70 -6.79 -0.21
CA ALA A 294 -13.94 -7.49 -1.48
C ALA A 294 -13.70 -6.60 -2.71
N ALA A 295 -13.94 -5.29 -2.57
CA ALA A 295 -13.66 -4.28 -3.61
C ALA A 295 -12.16 -4.03 -3.85
N ALA A 296 -11.30 -4.26 -2.86
CA ALA A 296 -9.85 -4.06 -2.97
C ALA A 296 -9.13 -5.27 -3.59
N ILE A 297 -9.71 -6.48 -3.47
CA ILE A 297 -9.13 -7.73 -3.98
C ILE A 297 -8.76 -7.65 -5.47
N PRO A 298 -9.63 -7.20 -6.39
CA PRO A 298 -9.28 -7.08 -7.81
C PRO A 298 -8.10 -6.13 -8.06
N ASN A 299 -7.99 -5.04 -7.30
CA ASN A 299 -6.91 -4.07 -7.44
C ASN A 299 -5.58 -4.64 -6.97
N ILE A 300 -5.58 -5.37 -5.86
CA ILE A 300 -4.42 -6.09 -5.34
C ILE A 300 -3.98 -7.19 -6.31
N GLN A 301 -4.92 -7.97 -6.82
CA GLN A 301 -4.65 -9.00 -7.83
C GLN A 301 -4.08 -8.40 -9.13
N ALA A 302 -4.62 -7.27 -9.59
CA ALA A 302 -4.09 -6.56 -10.75
C ALA A 302 -2.65 -6.08 -10.50
N LEU A 303 -2.37 -5.54 -9.32
CA LEU A 303 -1.03 -5.10 -8.94
C LEU A 303 -0.05 -6.29 -8.93
N MET A 304 -0.39 -7.40 -8.27
CA MET A 304 0.44 -8.61 -8.27
C MET A 304 0.62 -9.20 -9.69
N ALA A 305 -0.42 -9.16 -10.53
CA ALA A 305 -0.31 -9.61 -11.91
C ALA A 305 0.68 -8.75 -12.72
N THR A 306 0.72 -7.43 -12.51
CA THR A 306 1.72 -6.57 -13.18
C THR A 306 3.15 -6.96 -12.81
N LEU A 307 3.39 -7.38 -11.56
CA LEU A 307 4.68 -7.91 -11.14
C LEU A 307 5.00 -9.24 -11.84
N ASN A 308 4.03 -10.14 -11.92
CA ASN A 308 4.21 -11.47 -12.50
C ASN A 308 4.45 -11.47 -14.01
N THR A 309 3.88 -10.51 -14.77
CA THR A 309 4.13 -10.41 -16.22
C THR A 309 5.59 -10.18 -16.60
N SER A 310 6.43 -9.82 -15.63
CA SER A 310 7.87 -9.68 -15.80
C SER A 310 8.68 -10.98 -15.53
N GLY A 311 8.00 -12.08 -15.19
CA GLY A 311 8.63 -13.35 -14.82
C GLY A 311 9.38 -13.29 -13.49
N GLY A 312 9.00 -12.38 -12.58
CA GLY A 312 9.67 -12.16 -11.28
C GLY A 312 11.09 -11.57 -11.38
N GLN A 313 11.78 -11.72 -12.52
CA GLN A 313 13.13 -11.22 -12.73
C GLN A 313 13.23 -9.70 -12.65
N ALA A 314 12.15 -8.98 -12.89
CA ALA A 314 12.14 -7.53 -12.78
C ALA A 314 12.20 -7.04 -11.33
N LEU A 315 11.75 -7.84 -10.36
CA LEU A 315 11.89 -7.55 -8.92
C LEU A 315 13.36 -7.66 -8.48
N THR A 316 14.09 -8.64 -9.02
CA THR A 316 15.50 -8.88 -8.65
C THR A 316 16.50 -8.05 -9.46
N ASN A 317 16.14 -7.65 -10.69
CA ASN A 317 17.05 -6.92 -11.60
C ASN A 317 16.63 -5.45 -11.83
N GLY A 318 15.66 -4.91 -11.06
CA GLY A 318 15.20 -3.52 -11.21
C GLY A 318 14.62 -3.20 -12.59
N THR A 319 14.11 -4.21 -13.31
CA THR A 319 13.72 -4.11 -14.73
C THR A 319 12.20 -4.07 -14.94
N VAL A 320 11.41 -3.72 -13.91
CA VAL A 320 9.97 -3.54 -14.09
C VAL A 320 9.85 -2.35 -15.04
N LYS A 321 9.01 -2.41 -16.07
CA LYS A 321 8.64 -1.20 -16.80
C LYS A 321 7.90 -0.30 -15.81
N THR A 322 8.66 0.54 -15.12
CA THR A 322 8.27 1.27 -13.90
C THR A 322 6.95 1.98 -14.11
N SER A 323 6.75 2.60 -15.28
CA SER A 323 5.55 3.38 -15.56
C SER A 323 4.22 2.61 -15.48
N ASN A 324 4.15 1.32 -15.85
CA ASN A 324 2.87 0.59 -15.80
C ASN A 324 2.50 0.16 -14.38
N TYR A 325 3.49 -0.27 -13.60
CA TYR A 325 3.30 -0.63 -12.20
C TYR A 325 2.97 0.62 -11.37
N GLU A 326 3.81 1.66 -11.46
CA GLU A 326 3.65 2.90 -10.71
C GLU A 326 2.28 3.55 -10.98
N THR A 327 1.87 3.63 -12.25
CA THR A 327 0.56 4.20 -12.61
C THR A 327 -0.61 3.34 -12.12
N THR A 328 -0.49 2.01 -12.16
CA THR A 328 -1.52 1.09 -11.63
C THR A 328 -1.65 1.25 -10.12
N TYR A 329 -0.54 1.21 -9.39
CA TYR A 329 -0.51 1.39 -7.95
C TYR A 329 -1.14 2.74 -7.54
N LEU A 330 -0.68 3.84 -8.12
CA LEU A 330 -1.17 5.19 -7.80
C LEU A 330 -2.65 5.36 -8.17
N THR A 331 -3.10 4.81 -9.30
CA THR A 331 -4.51 4.85 -9.68
C THR A 331 -5.38 4.08 -8.68
N ASN A 332 -4.93 2.91 -8.25
CA ASN A 332 -5.63 2.11 -7.25
C ASN A 332 -5.68 2.82 -5.89
N ASN A 333 -4.56 3.44 -5.49
CA ASN A 333 -4.47 4.26 -4.27
C ASN A 333 -5.41 5.46 -4.30
N ILE A 334 -5.50 6.17 -5.44
CA ILE A 334 -6.45 7.28 -5.62
C ILE A 334 -7.89 6.80 -5.43
N ALA A 335 -8.26 5.67 -6.04
CA ALA A 335 -9.61 5.13 -5.91
C ALA A 335 -9.92 4.75 -4.46
N MET A 336 -9.04 3.99 -3.81
CA MET A 336 -9.24 3.53 -2.43
C MET A 336 -9.29 4.67 -1.41
N HIS A 337 -8.39 5.66 -1.51
CA HIS A 337 -8.44 6.84 -0.63
C HIS A 337 -9.67 7.72 -0.92
N THR A 338 -10.14 7.80 -2.17
CA THR A 338 -11.39 8.49 -2.48
C THR A 338 -12.58 7.80 -1.81
N ASP A 339 -12.66 6.48 -1.90
CA ASP A 339 -13.73 5.70 -1.27
C ASP A 339 -13.67 5.80 0.26
N LEU A 340 -12.47 5.71 0.86
CA LEU A 340 -12.29 5.83 2.31
C LEU A 340 -12.66 7.22 2.80
N TYR A 341 -12.17 8.27 2.14
CA TYR A 341 -12.51 9.65 2.48
C TYR A 341 -14.01 9.89 2.43
N ASN A 342 -14.69 9.43 1.38
CA ASN A 342 -16.14 9.59 1.23
C ASN A 342 -16.91 8.81 2.30
N LEU A 343 -16.47 7.58 2.63
CA LEU A 343 -17.04 6.78 3.71
C LEU A 343 -16.93 7.54 5.04
N GLU A 344 -15.72 7.90 5.44
CA GLU A 344 -15.46 8.52 6.74
C GLU A 344 -16.13 9.89 6.87
N ALA A 345 -15.97 10.77 5.87
CA ALA A 345 -16.55 12.10 5.89
C ALA A 345 -18.09 12.07 5.93
N SER A 346 -18.73 11.08 5.30
CA SER A 346 -20.19 10.93 5.31
C SER A 346 -20.72 10.31 6.60
N GLN A 347 -19.95 9.44 7.26
CA GLN A 347 -20.42 8.69 8.43
C GLN A 347 -20.03 9.32 9.77
N VAL A 348 -18.95 10.12 9.84
CA VAL A 348 -18.39 10.64 11.12
C VAL A 348 -19.40 11.37 12.00
N ALA A 349 -20.38 12.05 11.41
CA ALA A 349 -21.44 12.74 12.15
C ALA A 349 -22.39 11.77 12.89
N ASN A 350 -22.57 10.56 12.34
CA ASN A 350 -23.52 9.54 12.80
C ASN A 350 -22.89 8.49 13.75
N VAL A 351 -21.56 8.50 13.91
CA VAL A 351 -20.85 7.56 14.80
C VAL A 351 -21.28 7.79 16.24
N ALA A 352 -21.80 6.74 16.88
CA ALA A 352 -22.32 6.82 18.24
C ALA A 352 -21.21 6.63 19.29
N ASP A 353 -20.27 5.72 19.03
CA ASP A 353 -19.13 5.50 19.91
C ASP A 353 -18.11 6.65 19.83
N PRO A 354 -17.80 7.34 20.94
CA PRO A 354 -16.92 8.51 20.93
C PRO A 354 -15.46 8.16 20.61
N SER A 355 -15.00 6.96 20.94
CA SER A 355 -13.64 6.52 20.65
C SER A 355 -13.48 6.23 19.16
N LEU A 356 -14.41 5.50 18.55
CA LEU A 356 -14.44 5.29 17.10
C LEU A 356 -14.52 6.62 16.35
N LYS A 357 -15.39 7.53 16.82
CA LYS A 357 -15.53 8.87 16.21
C LYS A 357 -14.22 9.64 16.24
N ALA A 358 -13.46 9.57 17.33
CA ALA A 358 -12.17 10.23 17.45
C ALA A 358 -11.13 9.65 16.47
N VAL A 359 -11.11 8.32 16.28
CA VAL A 359 -10.21 7.69 15.29
C VAL A 359 -10.56 8.14 13.88
N ILE A 360 -11.84 8.12 13.49
CA ILE A 360 -12.27 8.57 12.15
C ILE A 360 -11.96 10.06 11.93
N GLN A 361 -12.18 10.90 12.95
CA GLN A 361 -11.84 12.33 12.85
C GLN A 361 -10.33 12.58 12.70
N MET A 362 -9.50 11.71 13.27
CA MET A 362 -8.05 11.74 13.12
C MET A 362 -7.60 11.25 11.73
N ASP A 363 -8.28 10.26 11.16
CA ASP A 363 -7.89 9.64 9.89
C ASP A 363 -8.26 10.48 8.66
N ILE A 364 -9.42 11.15 8.66
CA ILE A 364 -9.91 11.94 7.51
C ILE A 364 -8.84 12.89 6.91
N PRO A 365 -8.11 13.71 7.68
CA PRO A 365 -7.04 14.56 7.12
C PRO A 365 -5.89 13.75 6.51
N SER A 366 -5.50 12.65 7.15
CA SER A 366 -4.44 11.75 6.68
C SER A 366 -4.81 11.14 5.32
N VAL A 367 -6.00 10.55 5.21
CA VAL A 367 -6.53 9.98 3.96
C VAL A 367 -6.59 11.03 2.84
N TYR A 368 -6.97 12.27 3.16
CA TYR A 368 -7.00 13.35 2.19
C TYR A 368 -5.61 13.73 1.67
N LEU A 369 -4.61 13.81 2.56
CA LEU A 369 -3.22 14.00 2.16
C LEU A 369 -2.70 12.88 1.30
N HIS A 370 -3.01 11.64 1.66
CA HIS A 370 -2.59 10.46 0.92
C HIS A 370 -3.14 10.50 -0.50
N LEU A 371 -4.41 10.86 -0.66
CA LEU A 371 -5.06 11.08 -1.96
C LEU A 371 -4.32 12.16 -2.78
N GLN A 372 -4.04 13.32 -2.18
CA GLN A 372 -3.31 14.40 -2.86
C GLN A 372 -1.89 13.99 -3.25
N GLY A 373 -1.20 13.25 -2.37
CA GLY A 373 0.13 12.70 -2.63
C GLY A 373 0.12 11.77 -3.84
N ALA A 374 -0.82 10.82 -3.89
CA ALA A 374 -0.94 9.91 -5.03
C ALA A 374 -1.26 10.64 -6.34
N GLN A 375 -2.20 11.59 -6.32
CA GLN A 375 -2.54 12.40 -7.49
C GLN A 375 -1.34 13.19 -8.01
N THR A 376 -0.56 13.76 -7.10
CA THR A 376 0.63 14.55 -7.44
C THR A 376 1.72 13.68 -8.06
N LEU A 377 2.03 12.53 -7.44
CA LEU A 377 3.01 11.59 -7.97
C LEU A 377 2.58 11.03 -9.33
N LEU A 378 1.30 10.68 -9.49
CA LEU A 378 0.77 10.17 -10.75
C LEU A 378 0.92 11.21 -11.87
N SER A 379 0.58 12.46 -11.59
CA SER A 379 0.74 13.57 -12.52
C SER A 379 2.20 13.80 -12.90
N GLN A 380 3.13 13.71 -11.94
CA GLN A 380 4.56 13.82 -12.19
C GLN A 380 5.08 12.70 -13.10
N ILE A 381 4.72 11.45 -12.81
CA ILE A 381 5.12 10.28 -13.62
C ILE A 381 4.56 10.39 -15.04
N GLN A 382 3.27 10.71 -15.17
CA GLN A 382 2.62 10.89 -16.46
C GLN A 382 3.25 12.04 -17.27
N THR A 383 3.57 13.15 -16.61
CA THR A 383 4.24 14.29 -17.24
C THR A 383 5.67 13.92 -17.68
N SER A 384 6.41 13.18 -16.85
CA SER A 384 7.76 12.71 -17.20
C SER A 384 7.75 11.75 -18.39
N ASP A 385 6.78 10.83 -18.45
CA ASP A 385 6.63 9.94 -19.61
C ASP A 385 6.33 10.75 -20.87
N VAL A 386 5.28 11.57 -20.85
CA VAL A 386 4.82 12.27 -22.06
C VAL A 386 5.82 13.31 -22.56
N THR A 387 6.59 13.96 -21.68
CA THR A 387 7.66 14.90 -22.05
C THR A 387 8.85 14.22 -22.74
N SER A 388 9.01 12.89 -22.59
CA SER A 388 10.01 12.13 -23.34
C SER A 388 9.69 12.00 -24.83
N SER A 389 8.43 12.26 -25.23
CA SER A 389 8.06 12.33 -26.65
C SER A 389 8.65 13.57 -27.30
N ARG A 390 9.32 13.37 -28.43
CA ARG A 390 9.77 14.47 -29.32
C ARG A 390 8.63 15.36 -29.83
N PHE A 391 7.38 14.95 -29.67
CA PHE A 391 6.21 15.72 -30.12
C PHE A 391 5.53 16.51 -29.02
N TYR A 392 5.96 16.40 -27.75
CA TYR A 392 5.35 17.08 -26.61
C TYR A 392 5.22 18.60 -26.81
N HIS A 393 6.30 19.25 -27.25
CA HIS A 393 6.31 20.70 -27.51
C HIS A 393 5.82 21.11 -28.91
N THR A 394 5.12 20.22 -29.62
CA THR A 394 4.59 20.53 -30.95
C THR A 394 3.11 20.86 -30.91
N ARG A 395 2.64 21.70 -31.83
CA ARG A 395 1.20 22.02 -31.96
C ARG A 395 0.34 20.76 -32.15
N ALA A 396 0.82 19.79 -32.93
CA ALA A 396 0.14 18.50 -33.10
C ALA A 396 0.10 17.69 -31.79
N GLY A 397 1.17 17.76 -30.99
CA GLY A 397 1.22 17.15 -29.67
C GLY A 397 0.18 17.75 -28.73
N ALA A 398 0.08 19.09 -28.67
CA ALA A 398 -0.93 19.78 -27.86
C ALA A 398 -2.37 19.34 -28.19
N TYR A 399 -2.71 19.13 -29.47
CA TYR A 399 -4.02 18.60 -29.86
C TYR A 399 -4.28 17.19 -29.33
N VAL A 400 -3.27 16.32 -29.38
CA VAL A 400 -3.40 14.95 -28.85
C VAL A 400 -3.50 14.97 -27.32
N LEU A 401 -2.69 15.79 -26.64
CA LEU A 401 -2.74 15.96 -25.18
C LEU A 401 -4.13 16.40 -24.73
N GLY A 402 -4.67 17.49 -25.30
CA GLY A 402 -6.01 17.97 -24.96
C GLY A 402 -7.12 16.96 -25.30
N ALA A 403 -6.94 16.14 -26.33
CA ALA A 403 -7.87 15.05 -26.64
C ALA A 403 -7.86 13.95 -25.57
N PHE A 404 -6.68 13.57 -25.08
CA PHE A 404 -6.54 12.58 -24.02
C PHE A 404 -7.12 13.08 -22.69
N GLU A 405 -6.83 14.32 -22.33
CA GLU A 405 -7.37 14.95 -21.12
C GLU A 405 -8.90 15.05 -21.17
N SER A 406 -9.46 15.53 -22.29
CA SER A 406 -10.92 15.73 -22.42
C SER A 406 -11.73 14.44 -22.64
N LEU A 407 -11.16 13.43 -23.30
CA LEU A 407 -11.91 12.22 -23.70
C LEU A 407 -11.62 11.00 -22.82
N VAL A 408 -10.44 10.97 -22.18
CA VAL A 408 -9.95 9.81 -21.44
C VAL A 408 -9.61 10.18 -19.99
N SER A 409 -9.53 11.47 -19.66
CA SER A 409 -9.21 11.96 -18.32
C SER A 409 -7.86 11.43 -17.80
N ARG A 410 -6.88 11.29 -18.70
CA ARG A 410 -5.47 10.98 -18.39
C ARG A 410 -4.54 11.60 -19.41
N MET A 411 -3.25 11.65 -19.11
CA MET A 411 -2.22 11.92 -20.12
C MET A 411 -1.95 10.69 -21.01
N PRO A 412 -1.59 10.88 -22.29
CA PRO A 412 -1.06 9.80 -23.12
C PRO A 412 0.36 9.44 -22.70
N SER A 413 0.75 8.18 -22.89
CA SER A 413 2.17 7.80 -22.88
C SER A 413 2.93 8.46 -24.04
N ALA A 414 4.26 8.54 -23.97
CA ALA A 414 5.06 9.04 -25.09
C ALA A 414 4.80 8.28 -26.40
N ALA A 415 4.61 6.96 -26.31
CA ALA A 415 4.31 6.10 -27.46
C ALA A 415 2.93 6.39 -28.06
N GLU A 416 1.91 6.63 -27.23
CA GLU A 416 0.59 7.04 -27.69
C GLU A 416 0.64 8.42 -28.36
N LEU A 417 1.30 9.38 -27.72
CA LEU A 417 1.50 10.72 -28.28
C LEU A 417 2.19 10.65 -29.64
N ASP A 418 3.28 9.88 -29.74
CA ASP A 418 4.01 9.62 -30.97
C ASP A 418 3.14 8.99 -32.06
N ARG A 419 2.35 7.98 -31.70
CA ARG A 419 1.46 7.28 -32.63
C ARG A 419 0.43 8.23 -33.22
N TYR A 420 -0.27 8.99 -32.37
CA TYR A 420 -1.36 9.87 -32.82
C TYR A 420 -0.84 11.12 -33.52
N VAL A 421 0.31 11.67 -33.12
CA VAL A 421 0.94 12.77 -33.85
C VAL A 421 1.44 12.32 -35.22
N ARG A 422 2.02 11.12 -35.35
CA ARG A 422 2.38 10.55 -36.67
C ARG A 422 1.15 10.36 -37.55
N ALA A 423 0.03 9.90 -36.98
CA ALA A 423 -1.23 9.79 -37.71
C ALA A 423 -1.68 11.16 -38.25
N LEU A 424 -1.68 12.22 -37.43
CA LEU A 424 -1.99 13.59 -37.86
C LEU A 424 -1.05 14.05 -38.99
N ARG A 425 0.26 13.83 -38.85
CA ARG A 425 1.26 14.21 -39.87
C ARG A 425 1.13 13.42 -41.17
N SER A 426 0.61 12.19 -41.11
CA SER A 426 0.29 11.37 -42.29
C SER A 426 -1.04 11.75 -42.97
N GLY A 427 -1.69 12.83 -42.53
CA GLY A 427 -2.94 13.33 -43.13
C GLY A 427 -4.21 12.78 -42.47
N ALA A 428 -4.13 12.08 -41.35
CA ALA A 428 -5.33 11.74 -40.59
C ALA A 428 -5.97 13.03 -40.05
N GLY A 429 -7.26 13.24 -40.31
CA GLY A 429 -7.99 14.37 -39.75
C GLY A 429 -8.08 14.28 -38.21
N VAL A 430 -8.11 15.43 -37.55
CA VAL A 430 -8.20 15.55 -36.08
C VAL A 430 -9.38 14.74 -35.53
N GLN A 431 -10.54 14.76 -36.19
CA GLN A 431 -11.70 13.96 -35.75
C GLN A 431 -11.44 12.45 -35.75
N ARG A 432 -10.69 11.92 -36.73
CA ARG A 432 -10.36 10.48 -36.80
C ARG A 432 -9.44 10.10 -35.65
N VAL A 433 -8.49 10.96 -35.30
CA VAL A 433 -7.60 10.76 -34.15
C VAL A 433 -8.39 10.78 -32.84
N TYR A 434 -9.28 11.76 -32.64
CA TYR A 434 -10.08 11.87 -31.42
C TYR A 434 -11.01 10.66 -31.23
N VAL A 435 -11.66 10.18 -32.30
CA VAL A 435 -12.46 8.95 -32.26
C VAL A 435 -11.59 7.74 -31.90
N SER A 436 -10.36 7.66 -32.42
CA SER A 436 -9.45 6.56 -32.12
C SER A 436 -8.98 6.59 -30.66
N ILE A 437 -8.70 7.78 -30.13
CA ILE A 437 -8.38 8.01 -28.72
C ILE A 437 -9.55 7.59 -27.82
N ALA A 438 -10.77 8.09 -28.10
CA ALA A 438 -11.96 7.71 -27.33
C ALA A 438 -12.22 6.19 -27.34
N ARG A 439 -11.94 5.51 -28.45
CA ARG A 439 -12.06 4.05 -28.56
C ARG A 439 -10.96 3.28 -27.84
N SER A 440 -9.82 3.91 -27.58
CA SER A 440 -8.71 3.27 -26.86
C SER A 440 -8.97 3.12 -25.36
N ASN A 441 -9.99 3.81 -24.84
CA ASN A 441 -10.47 3.65 -23.47
C ASN A 441 -11.71 2.76 -23.47
N SER A 442 -11.70 1.64 -22.72
CA SER A 442 -12.82 0.71 -22.61
C SER A 442 -14.09 1.37 -22.05
N THR A 443 -13.95 2.30 -21.11
CA THR A 443 -15.07 3.02 -20.48
C THR A 443 -15.70 4.03 -21.46
N ALA A 444 -14.88 4.79 -22.19
CA ALA A 444 -15.37 5.72 -23.22
C ALA A 444 -15.87 4.98 -24.47
N ALA A 445 -15.30 3.82 -24.81
CA ALA A 445 -15.80 2.97 -25.89
C ALA A 445 -17.22 2.44 -25.57
N THR A 446 -17.48 2.11 -24.30
CA THR A 446 -18.80 1.68 -23.82
C THR A 446 -19.79 2.83 -23.84
N ALA A 447 -19.41 4.04 -23.40
CA ALA A 447 -20.26 5.24 -23.50
C ALA A 447 -20.54 5.65 -24.96
N VAL A 448 -19.55 5.56 -25.85
CA VAL A 448 -19.68 5.80 -27.29
C VAL A 448 -20.59 4.75 -27.96
N GLN A 449 -20.54 3.49 -27.51
CA GLN A 449 -21.46 2.44 -27.95
C GLN A 449 -22.88 2.64 -27.38
N ALA A 450 -23.02 2.98 -26.10
CA ALA A 450 -24.29 3.18 -25.41
C ALA A 450 -25.07 4.39 -25.95
N MET A 451 -24.39 5.45 -26.37
CA MET A 451 -25.03 6.61 -27.01
C MET A 451 -25.45 6.37 -28.47
N GLY A 452 -25.17 5.18 -29.04
CA GLY A 452 -25.51 4.86 -30.44
C GLY A 452 -24.84 5.78 -31.47
N LEU A 453 -23.81 6.53 -31.07
CA LEU A 453 -23.18 7.55 -31.89
C LEU A 453 -22.25 6.88 -32.91
N ARG A 454 -22.74 6.73 -34.15
CA ARG A 454 -21.94 6.28 -35.30
C ARG A 454 -21.70 7.43 -36.29
N GLY A 455 -20.53 7.41 -36.92
CA GLY A 455 -20.19 8.31 -38.02
C GLY A 455 -20.28 9.80 -37.66
N PRO A 456 -20.98 10.64 -38.44
CA PRO A 456 -20.96 12.10 -38.27
C PRO A 456 -21.47 12.61 -36.91
N LYS A 457 -22.35 11.86 -36.23
CA LYS A 457 -22.92 12.29 -34.93
C LYS A 457 -21.90 12.21 -33.80
N LEU A 458 -21.08 11.15 -33.77
CA LEU A 458 -19.96 11.01 -32.85
C LEU A 458 -18.93 12.13 -33.09
N SER A 459 -18.60 12.39 -34.35
CA SER A 459 -17.67 13.45 -34.72
C SER A 459 -18.16 14.82 -34.28
N ARG A 460 -19.47 15.09 -34.35
CA ARG A 460 -20.06 16.37 -33.93
C ARG A 460 -20.06 16.53 -32.41
N TYR A 461 -20.38 15.48 -31.67
CA TYR A 461 -20.32 15.48 -30.20
C TYR A 461 -18.89 15.74 -29.71
N LEU A 462 -17.91 14.96 -30.19
CA LEU A 462 -16.51 15.13 -29.80
C LEU A 462 -15.94 16.50 -30.19
N LEU A 463 -16.31 17.04 -31.36
CA LEU A 463 -15.88 18.37 -31.79
C LEU A 463 -16.48 19.48 -30.92
N ASN A 464 -17.73 19.33 -30.49
CA ASN A 464 -18.38 20.28 -29.59
C ASN A 464 -17.78 20.22 -28.19
N THR A 465 -17.45 19.02 -27.67
CA THR A 465 -16.74 18.88 -26.40
C THR A 465 -15.35 19.50 -26.45
N ALA A 466 -14.62 19.32 -27.57
CA ALA A 466 -13.30 19.93 -27.78
C ALA A 466 -13.36 21.47 -27.91
N ARG A 467 -14.40 22.01 -28.56
CA ARG A 467 -14.66 23.46 -28.61
C ARG A 467 -15.03 24.03 -27.26
N ALA A 468 -15.90 23.35 -26.51
CA ALA A 468 -16.32 23.77 -25.18
C ALA A 468 -15.18 23.81 -24.17
N SER A 469 -14.12 23.03 -24.40
CA SER A 469 -12.89 23.02 -23.59
C SER A 469 -11.80 23.97 -24.12
N GLY A 470 -12.08 24.76 -25.17
CA GLY A 470 -11.20 25.85 -25.63
C GLY A 470 -10.07 25.44 -26.60
N TRP A 471 -10.12 24.24 -27.16
CA TRP A 471 -9.01 23.67 -27.94
C TRP A 471 -9.15 23.77 -29.48
N ALA A 472 -10.29 24.22 -29.99
CA ALA A 472 -10.67 24.12 -31.41
C ALA A 472 -11.15 25.43 -32.03
#